data_AF-A0A833JNY9-F1
#
_entry.id   AF-A0A833JNY9-F1
#
_cell.length_a   1.000
_cell.length_b   1.000
_cell.length_c   1.000
_cell.angle_alpha   90.00
_cell.angle_beta   90.00
_cell.angle_gamma   90.00
#
_symmetry.space_group_name_H-M   'P 1'
#
loop_
_entity.id
_entity.type
_entity.pdbx_description
1 polymer ?
#
loop_
_entity_poly.entity_id
_entity_poly.type
_entity_poly.pdbx_seq_one_letter_code
_entity_poly.pdbx_strand_id
1 'polypeptide(L)' 'MQSMFYQLRCDNCEASGVVCKETGESLAMDDLVIQLRIRLNDRSQQLRSLRKQLAELRSGESGRGYGAGGSRYHGD' A
#
# COMPACT_ATOMS: atom_id res chain seq x y z
N MET A 1 8.72 -31.63 11.93
CA MET A 1 10.06 -31.17 11.53
C MET A 1 9.87 -29.85 10.79
N GLN A 2 10.15 -28.72 11.45
CA GLN A 2 10.00 -27.39 10.85
C GLN A 2 11.23 -27.12 10.00
N SER A 3 11.07 -26.94 8.70
CA SER A 3 12.17 -26.47 7.85
C SER A 3 12.51 -25.03 8.25
N MET A 4 13.70 -24.85 8.78
CA MET A 4 14.30 -23.52 8.95
C MET A 4 14.72 -23.04 7.56
N PHE A 5 13.81 -22.36 6.85
CA PHE A 5 14.18 -21.64 5.65
C PHE A 5 14.97 -20.41 6.08
N TYR A 6 16.29 -20.48 5.96
CA TYR A 6 17.15 -19.30 6.13
C TYR A 6 16.87 -18.33 4.99
N GLN A 7 16.61 -17.06 5.33
CA GLN A 7 16.50 -16.00 4.33
C GLN A 7 17.90 -15.70 3.81
N LEU A 8 18.29 -16.36 2.72
CA LEU A 8 19.51 -16.05 2.00
C LEU A 8 19.33 -14.72 1.27
N ARG A 9 20.35 -13.86 1.33
CA ARG A 9 20.37 -12.67 0.48
C ARG A 9 20.45 -13.12 -0.97
N CYS A 10 19.61 -12.55 -1.81
CA CYS A 10 19.67 -12.78 -3.24
C CYS A 10 20.71 -11.82 -3.81
N ASP A 11 21.87 -12.37 -4.16
CA ASP A 11 22.99 -11.60 -4.71
C ASP A 11 22.61 -10.95 -6.05
N ASN A 12 21.74 -11.60 -6.82
CA ASN A 12 21.27 -11.08 -8.11
C ASN A 12 20.35 -9.86 -7.98
N CYS A 13 19.72 -9.61 -6.83
CA CYS A 13 18.77 -8.51 -6.70
C CYS A 13 19.28 -7.40 -5.78
N GLU A 14 20.53 -7.44 -5.30
CA GLU A 14 21.05 -6.48 -4.31
C GLU A 14 20.16 -6.36 -3.07
N ALA A 15 19.52 -7.47 -2.67
CA ALA A 15 18.48 -7.53 -1.64
C ALA A 15 17.24 -6.63 -1.88
N SER A 16 17.10 -6.04 -3.06
CA SER A 16 16.00 -5.13 -3.43
C SER A 16 14.73 -5.85 -3.91
N GLY A 17 14.85 -7.12 -4.33
CA GLY A 17 13.77 -7.86 -4.99
C GLY A 17 13.45 -7.35 -6.41
N VAL A 18 14.39 -6.64 -7.04
CA VAL A 18 14.27 -6.14 -8.41
C VAL A 18 15.45 -6.65 -9.24
N VAL A 19 15.16 -7.15 -10.43
CA VAL A 19 16.14 -7.65 -11.41
C VAL A 19 15.70 -7.26 -12.81
N CYS A 20 16.61 -7.35 -13.78
CA CYS A 20 16.28 -7.24 -15.19
C CYS A 20 15.25 -8.32 -15.57
N LYS A 21 14.17 -7.93 -16.23
CA LYS A 21 13.08 -8.84 -16.60
C LYS A 21 13.53 -9.90 -17.60
N GLU A 22 14.41 -9.52 -18.53
CA GLU A 22 14.82 -10.38 -19.64
C GLU A 22 15.95 -11.33 -19.24
N THR A 23 16.93 -10.84 -18.48
CA THR A 23 18.13 -11.61 -18.13
C THR A 23 18.08 -12.23 -16.73
N GLY A 24 17.24 -11.70 -15.82
CA GLY A 24 17.23 -12.11 -14.41
C GLY A 24 18.45 -11.65 -13.62
N GLU A 25 19.30 -10.82 -14.20
CA GLU A 25 20.49 -10.26 -13.56
C GLU A 25 20.17 -8.99 -12.78
N SER A 26 21.12 -8.57 -11.95
CA SER A 26 21.02 -7.30 -11.22
C SER A 26 20.91 -6.14 -12.20
N LEU A 27 20.08 -5.16 -11.85
CA LEU A 27 20.01 -3.91 -12.59
C LEU A 27 21.24 -3.07 -12.27
N ALA A 28 21.66 -2.22 -13.21
CA ALA A 28 22.60 -1.15 -12.91
C ALA A 28 22.05 -0.30 -11.75
N MET A 29 22.93 0.20 -10.87
CA MET A 29 22.51 0.89 -9.64
C MET A 29 21.57 2.07 -9.92
N ASP A 30 21.86 2.87 -10.95
CA ASP A 30 21.02 4.01 -11.33
C ASP A 30 19.62 3.56 -11.77
N ASP A 31 19.52 2.50 -12.56
CA ASP A 31 18.24 1.91 -12.99
C ASP A 31 17.48 1.31 -11.80
N LEU A 32 18.20 0.64 -10.89
CA LEU A 32 17.61 0.07 -9.69
C LEU A 32 16.98 1.15 -8.82
N VAL A 33 17.69 2.27 -8.61
CA VAL A 33 17.17 3.43 -7.85
C VAL A 33 15.91 3.99 -8.50
N ILE A 34 15.88 4.10 -9.84
CA ILE A 34 14.70 4.55 -10.57
C ILE A 34 13.52 3.58 -10.34
N GLN A 35 13.73 2.28 -10.52
CA GLN A 35 12.71 1.26 -10.32
C GLN A 35 12.14 1.27 -8.89
N LEU A 36 13.01 1.41 -7.89
CA LEU A 36 12.59 1.48 -6.48
C LEU A 36 11.78 2.73 -6.18
N ARG A 37 12.15 3.89 -6.75
CA ARG A 37 11.37 5.13 -6.62
C ARG A 37 9.99 5.00 -7.24
N ILE A 38 9.88 4.40 -8.43
CA ILE A 38 8.58 4.15 -9.08
C ILE A 38 7.69 3.29 -8.18
N ARG A 39 8.21 2.15 -7.70
CA ARG A 39 7.46 1.24 -6.81
C ARG A 39 7.05 1.92 -5.51
N LEU A 40 7.94 2.69 -4.88
CA LEU A 40 7.63 3.41 -3.64
C LEU A 40 6.53 4.45 -3.84
N ASN A 41 6.56 5.18 -4.95
CA ASN A 41 5.54 6.17 -5.29
C ASN A 41 4.17 5.53 -5.52
N ASP A 42 4.12 4.44 -6.28
CA ASP A 42 2.89 3.69 -6.55
C ASP A 42 2.25 3.17 -5.24
N ARG A 43 3.05 2.51 -4.37
CA ARG A 43 2.57 2.05 -3.06
C ARG A 43 2.10 3.19 -2.16
N SER A 44 2.81 4.31 -2.18
CA SER A 44 2.42 5.50 -1.43
C SER A 44 1.08 6.07 -1.93
N GLN A 45 0.85 6.07 -3.24
CA GLN A 45 -0.42 6.49 -3.84
C GLN A 45 -1.55 5.53 -3.48
N GLN A 46 -1.33 4.22 -3.54
CA GLN A 46 -2.31 3.21 -3.12
C GLN A 46 -2.70 3.40 -1.65
N LEU A 47 -1.73 3.61 -0.76
CA LEU A 47 -1.99 3.89 0.67
C LEU A 47 -2.78 5.18 0.87
N ARG A 48 -2.46 6.26 0.14
CA ARG A 48 -3.23 7.51 0.20
C ARG A 48 -4.69 7.29 -0.25
N SER A 49 -4.89 6.55 -1.34
CA SER A 49 -6.23 6.21 -1.85
C SER A 49 -7.03 5.40 -0.84
N LEU A 50 -6.43 4.34 -0.27
CA LEU A 50 -7.07 3.50 0.75
C LEU A 50 -7.43 4.30 2.00
N ARG A 51 -6.53 5.17 2.48
CA ARG A 51 -6.81 6.06 3.62
C ARG A 51 -7.98 7.00 3.34
N LYS A 52 -8.08 7.54 2.12
CA LYS A 52 -9.20 8.39 1.70
C LYS A 52 -10.51 7.60 1.72
N GLN A 53 -10.53 6.41 1.11
CA GLN A 53 -11.72 5.55 1.10
C GLN A 53 -12.17 5.16 2.52
N LEU A 54 -11.22 4.82 3.41
CA LEU A 54 -11.53 4.54 4.81
C LEU A 54 -12.11 5.75 5.55
N ALA A 55 -11.62 6.96 5.28
CA ALA A 55 -12.16 8.19 5.85
C ALA A 55 -13.59 8.48 5.35
N GLU A 56 -13.85 8.25 4.06
CA GLU A 56 -15.18 8.38 3.47
C GLU A 56 -16.18 7.39 4.08
N LEU A 57 -15.80 6.12 4.26
CA LEU A 57 -16.63 5.11 4.91
C LEU A 57 -16.99 5.50 6.35
N ARG A 58 -16.01 5.95 7.14
CA ARG A 58 -16.22 6.41 8.52
C ARG A 58 -17.12 7.66 8.61
N SER A 59 -17.01 8.55 7.62
CA SER A 59 -17.86 9.75 7.52
C SER A 59 -19.29 9.40 7.07
N GLY A 60 -19.45 8.35 6.27
CA GLY A 60 -20.74 7.77 5.92
C GLY A 60 -21.45 7.09 7.10
N GLU A 61 -20.70 6.40 7.96
CA GLU A 61 -21.24 5.76 9.17
C GLU A 61 -21.66 6.76 10.27
N SER A 62 -21.02 7.94 10.34
CA SER A 62 -21.28 8.94 11.38
C SER A 62 -22.35 10.00 11.02
N GLY A 63 -22.98 9.91 9.84
CA GLY A 63 -23.67 11.06 9.26
C GLY A 63 -25.05 10.85 8.65
N ARG A 64 -25.75 9.72 8.85
CA ARG A 64 -27.06 9.49 8.21
C ARG A 64 -28.08 8.80 9.11
N GLY A 65 -28.51 9.52 10.14
CA GLY A 65 -29.80 9.26 10.79
C GLY A 65 -30.94 9.67 9.85
N TYR A 66 -31.23 8.87 8.84
CA TYR A 66 -32.41 9.03 7.98
C TYR A 66 -33.21 7.73 7.99
N GLY A 67 -33.72 7.37 9.17
CA GLY A 67 -35.00 6.65 9.23
C GLY A 67 -36.11 7.60 8.78
N ALA A 68 -37.23 7.05 8.33
CA ALA A 68 -38.42 7.82 7.93
C ALA A 68 -39.00 8.60 9.14
N GLY A 69 -38.44 9.77 9.44
CA GLY A 69 -38.78 10.58 10.61
C GLY A 69 -37.63 11.43 11.15
N GLY A 70 -36.72 11.90 10.29
CA GLY A 70 -35.50 12.64 10.63
C GLY A 70 -35.73 13.94 11.43
N SER A 71 -35.99 13.81 12.73
CA SER A 71 -36.01 14.91 13.69
C SER A 71 -34.82 14.76 14.62
N ARG A 72 -33.93 15.77 14.64
CA ARG A 72 -32.93 15.92 15.70
C ARG A 72 -33.57 16.76 16.80
N TYR A 73 -33.92 16.12 17.92
CA TYR A 73 -34.37 16.81 19.12
C TYR A 73 -33.15 17.50 19.78
N HIS A 74 -33.15 18.84 19.79
CA HIS A 74 -32.28 19.64 20.65
C HIS A 74 -33.17 20.17 21.78
N GLY A 75 -33.10 19.54 22.95
CA GLY A 75 -33.79 20.03 24.15
C GLY A 75 -33.08 21.27 24.69
N ASP A 76 -33.86 22.26 25.08
CA ASP A 76 -33.48 23.36 26.00
C ASP A 76 -32.98 22.79 27.33
#